data_AF-A0A516X853-F1
#
_entry.id   AF-A0A516X853-F1
#
_cell.length_a   1.000
_cell.length_b   1.000
_cell.length_c   1.000
_cell.angle_alpha   90.00
_cell.angle_beta   90.00
_cell.angle_gamma   90.00
#
_symmetry.space_group_name_H-M   'P 1'
#
loop_
_entity.id
_entity.type
_entity.pdbx_description
1 polymer ?
#
loop_
_entity_poly.entity_id
_entity_poly.type
_entity_poly.pdbx_seq_one_letter_code
_entity_poly.pdbx_strand_id
1 'polypeptide(L)'
;MHPSLEKAIEESRIDPADEPSVGWGWHGQATKTFRIFGWFFALFLLLMIFNNIETATAIIYLCVSAAIVVGFLLIDIYTRHNRWNR
;
A
#
# COMPACT_ATOMS: atom_id res chain seq x y z
N MET A 1 -18.34 -11.10 27.80
CA MET A 1 -17.78 -10.88 26.45
C MET A 1 -17.99 -12.15 25.63
N HIS A 2 -18.28 -12.05 24.32
CA HIS A 2 -18.55 -13.22 23.48
C HIS A 2 -17.23 -13.91 23.09
N PRO A 3 -17.10 -15.26 23.17
CA PRO A 3 -15.83 -15.97 22.95
C PRO A 3 -15.25 -15.84 21.53
N SER A 4 -16.05 -15.40 20.56
CA SER A 4 -15.57 -15.08 19.20
C SER A 4 -14.82 -13.74 19.15
N LEU A 5 -15.13 -12.80 20.04
CA LEU A 5 -14.46 -11.49 20.08
C LEU A 5 -13.05 -11.63 20.66
N GLU A 6 -12.87 -12.44 21.71
CA GLU A 6 -11.54 -12.69 22.29
C GLU A 6 -10.56 -13.25 21.25
N LYS A 7 -11.01 -14.22 20.43
CA LYS A 7 -10.18 -14.78 19.36
C LYS A 7 -9.83 -13.75 18.27
N ALA A 8 -10.78 -12.92 17.86
CA ALA A 8 -10.54 -11.88 16.87
C ALA A 8 -9.58 -10.79 17.39
N ILE A 9 -9.67 -10.46 18.68
CA ILE A 9 -8.77 -9.52 19.35
C ILE A 9 -7.36 -10.12 19.45
N GLU A 10 -7.26 -11.38 19.86
CA GLU A 10 -5.99 -12.12 19.94
C GLU A 10 -5.29 -12.23 18.57
N GLU A 11 -6.04 -12.45 17.48
CA GLU A 11 -5.50 -12.50 16.11
C GLU A 11 -5.04 -11.14 15.58
N SER A 12 -5.75 -10.06 15.88
CA SER A 12 -5.46 -8.73 15.34
C SER A 12 -4.25 -8.05 15.99
N ARG A 13 -3.88 -8.44 17.22
CA ARG A 13 -2.83 -7.79 18.04
C ARG A 13 -3.02 -6.28 18.24
N ILE A 14 -4.24 -5.78 18.09
CA ILE A 14 -4.61 -4.36 18.25
C ILE A 14 -5.50 -4.25 19.49
N ASP A 15 -5.26 -3.24 20.34
CA ASP A 15 -6.07 -3.01 21.53
C ASP A 15 -7.51 -2.64 21.09
N PRO A 16 -8.53 -3.39 21.53
CA PRO A 16 -9.93 -3.07 21.27
C PRO A 16 -10.35 -1.68 21.75
N ALA A 17 -9.63 -1.10 22.73
CA ALA A 17 -9.85 0.25 23.22
C ALA A 17 -9.44 1.33 22.20
N ASP A 18 -8.39 1.06 21.40
CA ASP A 18 -7.96 1.94 20.31
C ASP A 18 -8.86 1.78 19.08
N GLU A 19 -9.33 0.55 18.82
CA GLU A 19 -10.15 0.30 17.63
C GLU A 19 -11.26 -0.74 17.88
N PRO A 20 -12.52 -0.32 18.13
CA PRO A 20 -13.60 -1.24 18.53
C PRO A 20 -14.10 -2.14 17.39
N SER A 21 -13.70 -1.86 16.14
CA SER A 21 -14.05 -2.65 14.95
C SER A 21 -13.23 -3.93 14.80
N VAL A 22 -12.20 -4.12 15.64
CA VAL A 22 -11.32 -5.29 15.65
C VAL A 22 -12.09 -6.62 15.71
N GLY A 23 -13.24 -6.65 16.40
CA GLY A 23 -14.08 -7.84 16.52
C GLY A 23 -14.76 -8.34 15.22
N TRP A 24 -14.73 -7.57 14.13
CA TRP A 24 -15.42 -7.89 12.87
C TRP A 24 -14.49 -8.51 11.81
N GLY A 25 -13.19 -8.60 12.09
CA GLY A 25 -12.23 -9.39 11.29
C GLY A 25 -11.72 -8.74 9.99
N TRP A 26 -12.22 -7.58 9.58
CA TRP A 26 -11.71 -6.81 8.43
C TRP A 26 -10.74 -5.69 8.81
N HIS A 27 -10.17 -5.78 10.00
CA HIS A 27 -9.33 -4.76 10.57
C HIS A 27 -7.84 -5.07 10.29
N GLY A 28 -7.14 -4.13 9.64
CA GLY A 28 -5.71 -4.25 9.34
C GLY A 28 -5.32 -3.73 7.95
N GLN A 29 -4.28 -2.89 7.87
CA GLN A 29 -3.70 -2.46 6.60
C GLN A 29 -2.75 -3.53 6.06
N ALA A 30 -3.09 -4.13 4.90
CA ALA A 30 -2.24 -5.09 4.20
C ALA A 30 -1.03 -4.40 3.52
N THR A 31 -0.18 -3.74 4.30
CA THR A 31 0.91 -2.88 3.82
C THR A 31 1.89 -3.59 2.89
N LYS A 32 2.16 -4.88 3.12
CA LYS A 32 2.99 -5.72 2.23
C LYS A 32 2.35 -5.90 0.86
N THR A 33 1.07 -6.24 0.84
CA THR A 33 0.28 -6.46 -0.39
C THR A 33 0.22 -5.17 -1.21
N PHE A 34 -0.11 -4.04 -0.58
CA PHE A 34 -0.11 -2.73 -1.25
C PHE A 34 1.25 -2.38 -1.85
N ARG A 35 2.36 -2.73 -1.20
CA ARG A 35 3.70 -2.48 -1.74
C ARG A 35 4.01 -3.33 -2.97
N ILE A 36 3.64 -4.62 -2.95
CA ILE A 36 3.80 -5.52 -4.09
C ILE A 36 2.99 -5.00 -5.28
N PHE A 37 1.72 -4.66 -5.05
CA PHE A 37 0.87 -4.08 -6.09
C PHE A 37 1.41 -2.73 -6.59
N GLY A 38 1.92 -1.89 -5.71
CA GLY A 38 2.55 -0.62 -6.11
C GLY A 38 3.70 -0.83 -7.10
N TRP A 39 4.62 -1.75 -6.80
CA TRP A 39 5.72 -2.06 -7.73
C TRP A 39 5.23 -2.72 -9.02
N PHE A 40 4.24 -3.61 -8.93
CA PHE A 40 3.60 -4.21 -10.09
C PHE A 40 3.01 -3.14 -11.03
N PHE A 41 2.22 -2.20 -10.50
CA PHE A 41 1.62 -1.14 -11.30
C PHE A 41 2.65 -0.14 -11.84
N ALA A 42 3.70 0.18 -11.07
CA ALA A 42 4.80 1.00 -11.56
C ALA A 42 5.47 0.36 -12.79
N LEU A 43 5.81 -0.94 -12.71
CA LEU A 43 6.40 -1.66 -13.84
C LEU A 43 5.43 -1.77 -15.02
N PHE A 44 4.15 -2.06 -14.74
CA PHE A 44 3.11 -2.14 -15.77
C PHE A 44 2.97 -0.83 -16.55
N LEU A 45 2.92 0.31 -15.86
CA LEU A 45 2.85 1.64 -16.50
C LEU A 45 4.08 1.93 -17.36
N LEU A 46 5.28 1.56 -16.89
CA LEU A 46 6.51 1.72 -17.69
C LEU A 46 6.52 0.80 -18.92
N LEU A 47 6.04 -0.44 -18.78
CA LEU A 47 5.94 -1.37 -19.92
C LEU A 47 4.94 -0.88 -20.97
N MET A 48 3.87 -0.21 -20.55
CA MET A 48 2.90 0.39 -21.48
C MET A 48 3.50 1.48 -22.35
N ILE A 49 4.61 2.12 -21.98
CA ILE A 49 5.25 3.17 -22.79
C ILE A 49 5.80 2.59 -24.11
N PHE A 50 6.39 1.39 -24.09
CA PHE A 50 7.07 0.82 -25.26
C PHE A 50 6.14 0.57 -26.46
N ASN A 51 4.85 0.33 -26.21
CA ASN A 51 3.86 0.07 -27.25
C ASN A 51 2.98 1.29 -27.58
N ASN A 52 3.19 2.43 -26.93
CA ASN A 52 2.24 3.55 -26.95
C ASN A 52 2.89 4.83 -27.51
N ILE A 53 3.43 4.72 -28.74
CA ILE A 53 4.18 5.79 -29.42
C ILE A 53 3.24 6.81 -30.12
N GLU A 54 1.93 6.56 -30.15
CA GLU A 54 0.94 7.35 -30.90
C GLU A 54 0.91 8.84 -30.54
N THR A 55 1.11 9.22 -29.26
CA THR A 55 1.15 10.63 -28.84
C THR A 55 2.08 10.88 -27.66
N ALA A 56 2.86 11.98 -27.73
CA ALA A 56 3.73 12.42 -26.64
C ALA A 56 2.97 12.69 -25.33
N THR A 57 1.73 13.18 -25.45
CA THR A 57 0.85 13.43 -24.30
C THR A 57 0.57 12.15 -23.51
N ALA A 58 0.23 11.04 -24.18
CA ALA A 58 -0.01 9.76 -23.51
C ALA A 58 1.23 9.23 -22.78
N ILE A 59 2.41 9.38 -23.40
CA ILE A 59 3.70 9.01 -22.79
C ILE A 59 3.95 9.85 -21.53
N ILE A 60 3.71 11.16 -21.57
CA ILE A 60 3.88 12.04 -20.41
C ILE A 60 2.98 11.60 -19.25
N TYR A 61 1.70 11.31 -19.52
CA TYR A 61 0.78 10.84 -18.47
C TYR A 61 1.25 9.52 -17.85
N LEU A 62 1.69 8.54 -18.67
CA LEU A 62 2.22 7.27 -18.17
C LEU A 62 3.48 7.47 -17.32
N CYS A 63 4.43 8.29 -17.79
CA CYS A 63 5.66 8.61 -17.06
C CYS A 63 5.37 9.30 -15.72
N VAL A 64 4.49 10.30 -15.71
CA VAL A 64 4.14 11.04 -14.49
C VAL A 64 3.42 10.14 -13.49
N SER A 65 2.45 9.34 -13.94
CA SER A 65 1.76 8.39 -13.07
C SER A 65 2.72 7.34 -12.49
N ALA A 66 3.62 6.79 -13.30
CA ALA A 66 4.65 5.85 -12.82
C ALA A 66 5.57 6.51 -11.79
N ALA A 67 6.03 7.74 -12.04
CA ALA A 67 6.88 8.49 -11.13
C ALA A 67 6.20 8.77 -9.79
N ILE A 68 4.90 9.09 -9.79
CA ILE A 68 4.10 9.29 -8.57
C ILE A 68 4.05 8.01 -7.74
N VAL A 69 3.71 6.86 -8.36
CA VAL A 69 3.63 5.57 -7.65
C VAL A 69 4.97 5.20 -7.04
N VAL A 70 6.06 5.32 -7.81
CA VAL A 70 7.41 5.06 -7.32
C VAL A 70 7.78 6.03 -6.19
N GLY A 71 7.45 7.32 -6.32
CA GLY A 71 7.68 8.33 -5.28
C GLY A 71 7.02 7.98 -3.95
N PHE A 72 5.74 7.57 -3.98
CA PHE A 72 5.04 7.11 -2.77
C PHE A 72 5.70 5.88 -2.15
N LEU A 73 6.10 4.91 -2.97
CA LEU A 73 6.80 3.72 -2.49
C LEU A 73 8.13 4.09 -1.82
N LEU A 74 8.91 5.00 -2.40
CA LEU A 74 10.18 5.47 -1.85
C LEU A 74 9.98 6.21 -0.52
N ILE A 75 9.00 7.10 -0.43
CA ILE A 75 8.64 7.79 0.83
C ILE A 75 8.25 6.76 1.90
N ASP A 76 7.46 5.76 1.53
CA ASP A 76 7.08 4.66 2.40
C ASP A 76 8.29 3.82 2.86
N ILE A 77 9.29 3.59 2.00
CA ILE A 77 10.54 2.92 2.42
C ILE A 77 11.31 3.80 3.41
N TYR A 78 11.49 5.07 3.08
CA TYR A 78 12.28 6.01 3.87
C TYR A 78 11.69 6.24 5.26
N THR A 79 10.38 6.52 5.34
CA THR A 79 9.69 6.77 6.61
C THR A 79 9.73 5.58 7.55
N ARG A 80 9.66 4.34 7.04
CA ARG A 80 9.81 3.13 7.86
C ARG A 80 11.22 2.95 8.39
N HIS A 81 12.23 3.17 7.54
CA HIS A 81 13.63 3.05 7.96
C HIS A 81 13.98 4.09 9.03
N ASN A 82 13.48 5.32 8.89
CA ASN A 82 13.74 6.41 9.84
C ASN A 82 12.82 6.42 11.07
N ARG A 83 11.95 5.43 11.24
CA ARG A 83 11.04 5.32 12.39
C ARG A 83 11.77 4.98 13.69
N TRP A 84 13.00 4.48 13.59
CA TRP A 84 13.88 4.20 14.73
C TRP A 84 14.81 5.37 15.08
N ASN A 85 14.85 6.40 14.22
CA ASN A 85 15.69 7.60 14.38
C ASN A 85 14.87 8.83 14.85
N ARG A 86 13.62 8.63 15.27
CA ARG A 86 12.70 9.64 15.82
C ARG A 86 12.09 9.10 17.09
#